data_AF-A0A432RQD6-F1
#
_entry.id   AF-A0A432RQD6-F1
#
_cell.length_a   1.000
_cell.length_b   1.000
_cell.length_c   1.000
_cell.angle_alpha   90.00
_cell.angle_beta   90.00
_cell.angle_gamma   90.00
#
_symmetry.space_group_name_H-M   'P 1'
#
loop_
_entity.id
_entity.type
_entity.pdbx_description
1 polymer ?
#
loop_
_entity_poly.entity_id
_entity_poly.type
_entity_poly.pdbx_seq_one_letter_code
_entity_poly.pdbx_strand_id
1 'polypeptide(L)'
;MICHPAEQLLADVEWLLSECESFVLDTPLAQFLRSDWSDVFADLQANPQILLQHMASAKSHFLGTYFEQLFSFVVRHFTTLNILAEHQQIHVGGKTFGEVDLLVESEGVTYQF
;
A
#
# COMPACT_ATOMS: atom_id res chain seq x y z
N MET A 1 -17.22 11.91 2.67
CA MET A 1 -16.52 10.76 3.27
C MET A 1 -17.28 9.50 2.87
N ILE A 2 -16.82 8.82 1.82
CA ILE A 2 -17.34 7.49 1.50
C ILE A 2 -16.62 6.53 2.46
N CYS A 3 -17.31 6.08 3.49
CA CYS A 3 -16.79 5.00 4.33
C CYS A 3 -16.97 3.70 3.56
N HIS A 4 -15.89 3.12 3.05
CA HIS A 4 -15.95 1.76 2.53
C HIS A 4 -16.26 0.81 3.69
N PRO A 5 -17.15 -0.18 3.50
CA PRO A 5 -17.39 -1.19 4.52
C PRO A 5 -16.10 -1.99 4.75
N ALA A 6 -15.86 -2.43 5.99
CA ALA A 6 -14.66 -3.19 6.35
C ALA A 6 -14.46 -4.43 5.47
N GLU A 7 -15.56 -5.08 5.08
CA GLU A 7 -15.56 -6.25 4.18
C GLU A 7 -14.91 -5.94 2.84
N GLN A 8 -15.22 -4.78 2.24
CA GLN A 8 -14.62 -4.38 0.95
C GLN A 8 -13.12 -4.13 1.10
N LEU A 9 -12.72 -3.40 2.15
CA LEU A 9 -11.31 -3.09 2.38
C LEU A 9 -10.49 -4.37 2.61
N LEU A 10 -11.04 -5.33 3.37
CA LEU A 10 -10.39 -6.62 3.60
C LEU A 10 -10.29 -7.44 2.30
N ALA A 11 -11.32 -7.45 1.47
CA ALA A 11 -11.28 -8.13 0.17
C ALA A 11 -10.24 -7.51 -0.76
N ASP A 12 -10.11 -6.18 -0.76
CA ASP A 12 -9.12 -5.50 -1.59
C ASP A 12 -7.69 -5.73 -1.06
N VAL A 13 -7.49 -5.78 0.27
CA VAL A 13 -6.21 -6.23 0.86
C VAL A 13 -5.89 -7.66 0.43
N GLU A 14 -6.84 -8.59 0.53
CA GLU A 14 -6.63 -9.98 0.12
C GLU A 14 -6.27 -10.09 -1.36
N TRP A 15 -6.90 -9.27 -2.20
CA TRP A 15 -6.61 -9.21 -3.63
C TRP A 15 -5.16 -8.77 -3.89
N LEU A 16 -4.67 -7.75 -3.18
CA LEU A 16 -3.28 -7.29 -3.25
C LEU A 16 -2.29 -8.40 -2.83
N LEU A 17 -2.62 -9.15 -1.77
CA LEU A 17 -1.77 -10.22 -1.25
C LEU A 17 -1.74 -11.48 -2.14
N SER A 18 -2.76 -11.73 -2.95
CA SER A 18 -2.98 -13.01 -3.65
C SER A 18 -2.37 -13.11 -5.06
N GLU A 19 -1.26 -12.41 -5.32
CA GLU A 19 -0.57 -12.36 -6.64
C GLU A 19 -1.42 -11.85 -7.83
N CYS A 20 -2.65 -11.41 -7.58
CA CYS A 20 -3.55 -10.85 -8.59
C CYS A 20 -3.10 -9.47 -9.11
N GLU A 21 -2.08 -8.87 -8.47
CA GLU A 21 -1.46 -7.59 -8.86
C GLU A 21 -0.51 -7.70 -10.07
N SER A 22 -0.21 -8.91 -10.54
CA SER A 22 0.81 -9.17 -11.58
C SER A 22 0.59 -8.46 -12.92
N PHE A 23 -0.58 -7.83 -13.13
CA PHE A 23 -0.89 -7.02 -14.31
C PHE A 23 -0.55 -5.53 -14.17
N VAL A 24 -0.26 -5.07 -12.95
CA VAL A 24 -0.16 -3.64 -12.60
C VAL A 24 1.27 -3.21 -12.32
N LEU A 25 2.13 -4.11 -11.86
CA LEU A 25 3.49 -3.79 -11.40
C LEU A 25 4.55 -4.55 -12.20
N ASP A 26 5.64 -3.86 -12.57
CA ASP A 26 6.82 -4.49 -13.21
C ASP A 26 7.48 -5.53 -12.28
N THR A 27 7.26 -5.39 -10.98
CA THR A 27 7.82 -6.22 -9.90
C THR A 27 6.68 -6.62 -8.97
N PRO A 28 6.25 -7.90 -8.92
CA PRO A 28 5.11 -8.30 -8.08
C PRO A 28 5.39 -8.08 -6.59
N LEU A 29 4.43 -7.54 -5.84
CA LEU A 29 4.55 -7.33 -4.39
C LEU A 29 4.74 -8.65 -3.62
N ALA A 30 4.17 -9.74 -4.17
CA ALA A 30 4.20 -11.09 -3.61
C ALA A 30 5.59 -11.57 -3.19
N GLN A 31 6.64 -11.18 -3.93
CA GLN A 31 8.01 -11.59 -3.64
C GLN A 31 8.57 -11.00 -2.34
N PHE A 32 7.97 -9.91 -1.86
CA PHE A 32 8.39 -9.19 -0.65
C PHE A 32 7.46 -9.44 0.54
N LEU A 33 6.43 -10.29 0.37
CA LEU A 33 5.53 -10.63 1.46
C LEU A 33 6.29 -11.33 2.57
N ARG A 34 5.94 -10.98 3.81
CA ARG A 34 6.45 -11.68 4.99
C ARG A 34 5.97 -13.12 4.97
N SER A 35 6.78 -14.05 5.48
CA SER A 35 6.42 -15.47 5.53
C SER A 35 5.16 -15.76 6.38
N ASP A 36 4.83 -14.87 7.31
CA ASP A 36 3.68 -14.97 8.22
C ASP A 36 2.47 -14.13 7.78
N TRP A 37 2.46 -13.64 6.52
CA TRP A 37 1.42 -12.71 6.04
C TRP A 37 0.00 -13.25 6.21
N SER A 38 -0.21 -14.57 6.08
CA SER A 38 -1.54 -15.19 6.21
C SER A 38 -2.08 -15.12 7.64
N ASP A 39 -1.21 -15.30 8.63
CA ASP A 39 -1.59 -15.19 10.05
C ASP A 39 -1.88 -13.73 10.40
N VAL A 40 -1.04 -12.80 9.91
CA VAL A 40 -1.27 -11.36 10.05
C VAL A 40 -2.59 -10.94 9.40
N PHE A 41 -2.96 -11.54 8.26
CA PHE A 41 -4.22 -11.25 7.59
C PHE A 41 -5.42 -11.78 8.38
N ALA A 42 -5.33 -12.99 8.95
CA ALA A 42 -6.38 -13.54 9.82
C ALA A 42 -6.62 -12.65 11.05
N ASP A 43 -5.55 -12.15 11.68
CA ASP A 43 -5.64 -11.19 12.79
C ASP A 43 -6.32 -9.88 12.36
N LEU A 44 -5.99 -9.38 11.15
CA LEU A 44 -6.62 -8.19 10.59
C LEU A 44 -8.11 -8.41 10.29
N GLN A 45 -8.51 -9.58 9.79
CA GLN A 45 -9.90 -9.93 9.57
C GLN A 45 -10.69 -9.97 10.88
N ALA A 46 -10.08 -10.49 11.96
CA ALA A 46 -10.69 -10.51 13.29
C ALA A 46 -10.83 -9.11 13.91
N ASN A 47 -9.91 -8.19 13.58
CA ASN A 47 -9.92 -6.81 14.07
C ASN A 47 -9.43 -5.79 13.02
N PRO A 48 -10.32 -5.30 12.13
CA PRO A 48 -9.95 -4.43 11.01
C PRO A 48 -9.72 -2.97 11.42
N GLN A 49 -9.68 -2.66 12.72
CA GLN A 49 -9.70 -1.29 13.21
C GLN A 49 -8.50 -0.45 12.72
N ILE A 50 -7.32 -1.07 12.58
CA ILE A 50 -6.11 -0.39 12.09
C ILE A 50 -6.23 -0.02 10.61
N LEU A 51 -6.84 -0.88 9.79
CA LEU A 51 -7.10 -0.62 8.37
C LEU A 51 -8.14 0.48 8.21
N LEU A 52 -9.23 0.42 8.99
CA LEU A 52 -10.27 1.45 8.96
C LEU A 52 -9.72 2.83 9.35
N GLN A 53 -8.87 2.90 10.38
CA GLN A 53 -8.23 4.14 10.81
C GLN A 53 -7.26 4.69 9.75
N HIS A 54 -6.47 3.81 9.13
CA HIS A 54 -5.56 4.20 8.05
C HIS A 54 -6.34 4.80 6.88
N MET A 55 -7.36 4.09 6.38
CA MET A 55 -8.17 4.54 5.24
C MET A 55 -8.99 5.79 5.55
N ALA A 56 -9.43 5.98 6.79
CA ALA A 56 -10.14 7.21 7.19
C ALA A 56 -9.24 8.45 7.22
N SER A 57 -7.92 8.29 7.30
CA SER A 57 -6.96 9.41 7.27
C SER A 57 -6.78 10.01 5.87
N ALA A 58 -7.24 9.31 4.83
CA ALA A 58 -7.20 9.76 3.45
C ALA A 58 -8.11 10.99 3.22
N LYS A 59 -7.53 12.07 2.68
CA LYS A 59 -8.25 13.36 2.48
C LYS A 59 -9.05 13.44 1.19
N SER A 60 -9.00 12.42 0.34
CA SER A 60 -9.51 12.44 -1.03
C SER A 60 -10.45 11.26 -1.28
N HIS A 61 -11.43 11.47 -2.16
CA HIS A 61 -12.37 10.43 -2.62
C HIS A 61 -12.04 9.92 -4.03
N PHE A 62 -10.90 10.33 -4.58
CA PHE A 62 -10.44 9.83 -5.87
C PHE A 62 -9.94 8.39 -5.75
N LEU A 63 -10.22 7.59 -6.78
CA LEU A 63 -9.84 6.18 -6.82
C LEU A 63 -8.32 5.97 -6.70
N GLY A 64 -7.52 6.88 -7.27
CA GLY A 64 -6.06 6.86 -7.11
C GLY A 64 -5.65 6.93 -5.63
N THR A 65 -6.13 7.94 -4.91
CA THR A 65 -5.83 8.08 -3.47
C THR A 65 -6.35 6.93 -2.63
N TYR A 66 -7.48 6.32 -3.01
CA TYR A 66 -7.96 5.10 -2.35
C TYR A 66 -6.93 3.97 -2.48
N PHE A 67 -6.50 3.70 -3.71
CA PHE A 67 -5.57 2.62 -3.99
C PHE A 67 -4.19 2.87 -3.39
N GLU A 68 -3.66 4.10 -3.48
CA GLU A 68 -2.39 4.51 -2.88
C GLU A 68 -2.36 4.25 -1.36
N GLN A 69 -3.43 4.60 -0.65
CA GLN A 69 -3.52 4.39 0.79
C GLN A 69 -3.64 2.91 1.15
N LEU A 70 -4.43 2.15 0.37
CA LEU A 70 -4.54 0.71 0.57
C LEU A 70 -3.20 0.01 0.33
N PHE A 71 -2.51 0.39 -0.74
CA PHE A 71 -1.21 -0.17 -1.10
C PHE A 71 -0.13 0.19 -0.07
N SER A 72 -0.09 1.45 0.38
CA SER A 72 0.76 1.89 1.50
C SER A 72 0.53 1.04 2.75
N PHE A 73 -0.73 0.81 3.11
CA PHE A 73 -1.09 -0.06 4.24
C PHE A 73 -0.55 -1.49 4.05
N VAL A 74 -0.74 -2.08 2.87
CA VAL A 74 -0.25 -3.43 2.57
C VAL A 74 1.27 -3.52 2.67
N VAL A 75 2.00 -2.59 2.04
CA VAL A 75 3.47 -2.55 2.09
C VAL A 75 3.95 -2.50 3.53
N ARG A 76 3.38 -1.61 4.36
CA ARG A 76 3.80 -1.43 5.76
C ARG A 76 3.55 -2.64 6.65
N HIS A 77 2.46 -3.36 6.44
CA HIS A 77 2.01 -4.39 7.38
C HIS A 77 2.31 -5.82 6.92
N PHE A 78 2.38 -6.06 5.61
CA PHE A 78 2.45 -7.40 5.04
C PHE A 78 3.76 -7.69 4.31
N THR A 79 4.62 -6.71 4.09
CA THR A 79 5.90 -6.91 3.40
C THR A 79 7.10 -6.73 4.32
N THR A 80 8.27 -7.16 3.85
CA THR A 80 9.58 -6.89 4.47
C THR A 80 10.25 -5.64 3.90
N LEU A 81 9.55 -4.86 3.08
CA LEU A 81 10.10 -3.68 2.43
C LEU A 81 10.33 -2.55 3.43
N ASN A 82 11.46 -1.88 3.29
CA ASN A 82 11.74 -0.65 4.01
C ASN A 82 11.23 0.55 3.20
N ILE A 83 10.27 1.30 3.73
CA ILE A 83 9.74 2.47 3.04
C ILE A 83 10.70 3.65 3.20
N LEU A 84 11.18 4.18 2.07
CA LEU A 84 12.08 5.31 2.02
C LEU A 84 11.33 6.64 1.83
N ALA A 85 10.29 6.65 0.99
CA ALA A 85 9.47 7.82 0.71
C ALA A 85 8.08 7.43 0.21
N GLU A 86 7.07 8.24 0.55
CA GLU A 86 5.68 8.12 0.09
C GLU A 86 5.09 9.50 -0.16
N HIS A 87 4.33 9.64 -1.25
CA HIS A 87 3.62 10.86 -1.64
C HIS A 87 4.51 12.12 -1.62
N GLN A 88 5.74 12.00 -2.12
CA GLN A 88 6.74 13.06 -2.04
C GLN A 88 6.85 13.82 -3.37
N GLN A 89 6.49 15.10 -3.34
CA GLN A 89 6.61 15.99 -4.50
C GLN A 89 8.07 16.31 -4.85
N ILE A 90 8.44 16.12 -6.11
CA ILE A 90 9.78 16.41 -6.63
C ILE A 90 9.82 17.86 -7.11
N HIS A 91 10.62 18.69 -6.43
CA HIS A 91 10.82 20.09 -6.78
C HIS A 91 12.27 20.36 -7.17
N VAL A 92 12.48 20.94 -8.35
CA VAL A 92 13.80 21.37 -8.82
C VAL A 92 13.69 22.80 -9.36
N GLY A 93 14.51 23.71 -8.83
CA GLY A 93 14.52 25.11 -9.27
C GLY A 93 13.18 25.83 -9.14
N GLY A 94 12.36 25.47 -8.13
CA GLY A 94 11.03 26.05 -7.91
C GLY A 94 9.94 25.51 -8.84
N LYS A 95 10.24 24.53 -9.69
CA LYS A 95 9.27 23.83 -10.54
C LYS A 95 9.00 22.43 -10.00
N THR A 96 7.75 22.01 -10.01
CA THR A 96 7.32 20.62 -9.72
C THR A 96 7.53 19.76 -10.97
N PHE A 97 8.25 18.65 -10.81
CA PHE A 97 8.54 17.70 -11.89
C PHE A 97 7.65 16.45 -11.83
N GLY A 98 7.04 16.19 -10.69
CA GLY A 98 6.19 15.04 -10.45
C GLY A 98 6.15 14.69 -8.97
N GLU A 99 5.72 13.47 -8.71
CA GLU A 99 5.58 12.89 -7.37
C GLU A 99 6.24 11.52 -7.34
N VAL A 100 6.79 11.17 -6.18
CA VAL A 100 7.14 9.79 -5.84
C VAL A 100 5.94 9.23 -5.08
N ASP A 101 5.25 8.28 -5.69
CA ASP A 101 4.10 7.60 -5.08
C ASP A 101 4.59 6.71 -3.93
N LEU A 102 5.45 5.72 -4.24
CA LEU A 102 6.15 4.91 -3.23
C LEU A 102 7.58 4.55 -3.67
N LEU A 103 8.54 4.78 -2.76
CA LEU A 103 9.92 4.32 -2.90
C LEU A 103 10.27 3.41 -1.74
N VAL A 104 10.73 2.20 -2.05
CA VAL A 104 11.10 1.19 -1.04
C VAL A 104 12.48 0.61 -1.29
N GLU A 105 13.03 -0.02 -0.26
CA GLU A 105 14.28 -0.75 -0.32
C GLU A 105 14.12 -2.18 0.20
N SER A 106 14.84 -3.09 -0.46
CA SER A 106 14.99 -4.49 -0.05
C SER A 106 16.41 -4.95 -0.38
N GLU A 107 17.14 -5.44 0.61
CA GLU A 107 18.49 -6.00 0.45
C GLU A 107 19.50 -5.08 -0.27
N GLY A 108 19.37 -3.77 -0.08
CA GLY A 108 20.19 -2.75 -0.73
C GLY A 108 19.75 -2.37 -2.15
N VAL A 109 18.66 -2.95 -2.65
CA VAL A 109 18.05 -2.62 -3.94
C VAL A 109 16.83 -1.72 -3.73
N THR A 110 16.73 -0.66 -4.51
CA THR A 110 15.61 0.28 -4.46
C THR A 110 14.59 -0.04 -5.55
N TYR A 111 13.32 -0.05 -5.17
CA TYR A 111 12.18 -0.24 -6.06
C TYR A 111 11.25 0.97 -5.99
N GLN A 112 10.70 1.35 -7.13
CA GLN A 112 9.64 2.34 -7.22
C GLN A 112 8.36 1.62 -7.64
N PHE A 113 7.29 1.88 -6.90
CA PHE A 113 5.93 1.43 -7.19
C PHE A 113 5.07 2.63 -7.53
#